data_AF-A0A2R6QDI6-F1
#
_entry.id   AF-A0A2R6QDI6-F1
#
_cell.length_a   1.000
_cell.length_b   1.000
_cell.length_c   1.000
_cell.angle_alpha   90.00
_cell.angle_beta   90.00
_cell.angle_gamma   90.00
#
_symmetry.space_group_name_H-M   'P 1'
#
loop_
_entity.id
_entity.type
_entity.pdbx_description
1 polymer ?
#
loop_
_entity_poly.entity_id
_entity_poly.type
_entity_poly.pdbx_seq_one_letter_code
_entity_poly.pdbx_strand_id
1 'polypeptide(L)'
;MSNSSAGPSSKVRVGSSQPSETTFKRKRGVFQKDLQHMMYGFGDDPNPLPESVALVEDIVVEYVTDLVNKAQDVASKRGKLLTEDFLFLIRKDLPKLNRCTELLSMNEELKQARKAFEVDEEKLATIE
;
A
#
# COMPACT_ATOMS: atom_id res chain seq x y z
N MET A 1 -6.38 76.38 18.06
CA MET A 1 -7.25 76.04 16.92
C MET A 1 -6.59 74.92 16.13
N SER A 2 -7.41 73.97 15.66
CA SER A 2 -7.11 72.81 14.79
C SER A 2 -6.18 71.70 15.30
N ASN A 3 -6.86 70.63 15.71
CA ASN A 3 -6.46 69.23 15.79
C ASN A 3 -6.12 68.65 14.39
N SER A 4 -5.25 67.64 14.30
CA SER A 4 -5.39 66.51 13.35
C SER A 4 -4.31 65.43 13.53
N SER A 5 -4.79 64.19 13.62
CA SER A 5 -4.13 62.92 13.86
C SER A 5 -3.91 62.10 12.58
N ALA A 6 -2.78 61.41 12.45
CA ALA A 6 -2.55 60.19 11.65
C ALA A 6 -1.16 59.64 12.05
N GLY A 7 -0.87 58.39 12.39
CA GLY A 7 -1.47 57.07 12.17
C GLY A 7 -0.27 56.13 11.85
N PRO A 8 -0.03 55.01 12.57
CA PRO A 8 1.20 54.23 12.40
C PRO A 8 1.13 53.31 11.16
N SER A 9 2.23 53.27 10.39
CA SER A 9 2.37 52.42 9.20
C SER A 9 2.26 50.93 9.54
N SER A 10 1.23 50.29 8.98
CA SER A 10 1.01 48.85 8.96
C SER A 10 2.03 48.15 8.06
N LYS A 11 3.07 47.56 8.67
CA LYS A 11 3.98 46.63 7.98
C LYS A 11 3.32 45.26 7.93
N VAL A 12 2.66 44.97 6.81
CA VAL A 12 2.05 43.66 6.51
C VAL A 12 3.16 42.59 6.52
N ARG A 13 3.13 41.69 7.51
CA ARG A 13 3.90 40.43 7.48
C ARG A 13 3.19 39.50 6.51
N VAL A 14 3.76 39.32 5.33
CA VAL A 14 3.41 38.25 4.41
C VAL A 14 3.78 36.93 5.09
N GLY A 15 2.76 36.17 5.52
CA GLY A 15 2.94 34.81 5.99
C GLY A 15 3.39 33.94 4.82
N SER A 16 4.63 33.47 4.86
CA SER A 16 5.06 32.37 4.01
C SER A 16 4.33 31.12 4.45
N SER A 17 3.24 30.77 3.78
CA SER A 17 2.66 29.44 3.81
C SER A 17 3.69 28.48 3.21
N GLN A 18 4.56 27.91 4.05
CA GLN A 18 5.35 26.76 3.65
C GLN A 18 4.37 25.63 3.33
N PRO A 19 4.36 25.06 2.11
CA PRO A 19 3.75 23.76 1.93
C PRO A 19 4.50 22.80 2.85
N SER A 20 3.77 22.12 3.72
CA SER A 20 4.30 20.99 4.47
C SER A 20 4.69 19.93 3.45
N GLU A 21 5.95 19.94 3.00
CA GLU A 21 6.55 18.76 2.41
C GLU A 21 6.64 17.72 3.52
N THR A 22 5.56 16.97 3.69
CA THR A 22 5.68 15.60 4.18
C THR A 22 6.35 14.83 3.05
N THR A 23 7.65 15.06 2.84
CA THR A 23 8.49 14.12 2.11
C THR A 23 8.47 12.88 2.97
N PHE A 24 7.50 11.99 2.74
CA PHE A 24 7.59 10.62 3.20
C PHE A 24 8.93 10.15 2.65
N LYS A 25 9.96 10.09 3.51
CA LYS A 25 11.25 9.53 3.14
C LYS A 25 10.94 8.10 2.77
N ARG A 26 10.76 7.85 1.47
CA ARG A 26 10.52 6.51 0.94
C ARG A 26 11.67 5.67 1.48
N LYS A 27 11.35 4.70 2.35
CA LYS A 27 12.31 3.68 2.75
C LYS A 27 12.64 2.91 1.48
N ARG A 28 13.74 3.28 0.84
CA ARG A 28 14.32 2.56 -0.30
C ARG A 28 14.99 1.29 0.21
N GLY A 29 15.05 0.26 -0.63
CA GLY A 29 15.73 -0.98 -0.29
C GLY A 29 14.89 -1.97 0.52
N VAL A 30 13.59 -1.75 0.69
CA VAL A 30 12.73 -2.65 1.47
C VAL A 30 12.47 -3.94 0.70
N PHE A 31 12.31 -3.83 -0.63
CA PHE A 31 11.92 -4.97 -1.47
C PHE A 31 13.07 -5.52 -2.33
N GLN A 32 14.27 -4.95 -2.27
CA GLN A 32 15.35 -5.30 -3.20
C GLN A 32 15.69 -6.79 -3.19
N LYS A 33 15.76 -7.41 -2.00
CA LYS A 33 16.05 -8.85 -1.89
C LYS A 33 14.98 -9.69 -2.59
N ASP A 34 13.70 -9.40 -2.34
CA ASP A 34 12.60 -10.19 -2.90
C ASP A 34 12.43 -9.92 -4.40
N LEU A 35 12.67 -8.67 -4.84
CA LEU A 35 12.64 -8.27 -6.24
C LEU A 35 13.71 -8.97 -7.07
N GLN A 36 14.93 -9.16 -6.55
CA GLN A 36 15.96 -9.94 -7.25
C GLN A 36 15.48 -11.36 -7.57
N HIS A 37 14.90 -12.06 -6.59
CA HIS A 37 14.38 -13.41 -6.79
C HIS A 37 13.19 -13.43 -7.77
N MET A 38 12.30 -12.43 -7.69
CA MET A 38 11.19 -12.32 -8.63
C MET A 38 11.69 -12.03 -10.05
N MET A 39 12.64 -11.13 -10.23
CA MET A 39 13.24 -10.79 -11.53
C MET A 39 13.85 -12.04 -12.19
N TYR A 40 14.63 -12.81 -11.43
CA TYR A 40 15.13 -14.12 -11.89
C TYR A 40 13.99 -15.08 -12.25
N GLY A 41 12.93 -15.16 -11.44
CA GLY A 41 11.74 -15.97 -11.72
C GLY A 41 10.99 -15.57 -13.00
N PHE A 42 11.15 -14.32 -13.46
CA PHE A 42 10.64 -13.83 -14.74
C PHE A 42 11.67 -13.91 -15.89
N GLY A 43 12.84 -14.53 -15.64
CA GLY A 43 13.85 -14.82 -16.66
C GLY A 43 15.03 -13.82 -16.72
N ASP A 44 15.18 -12.94 -15.74
CA ASP A 44 16.36 -12.07 -15.62
C ASP A 44 17.59 -12.83 -15.09
N ASP A 45 18.73 -12.16 -15.00
CA ASP A 45 19.97 -12.72 -14.43
C ASP A 45 19.80 -13.05 -12.93
N PRO A 46 20.44 -14.12 -12.40
CA PRO A 46 20.46 -14.43 -10.97
C PRO A 46 21.01 -13.29 -10.09
N ASN A 47 21.88 -12.45 -10.64
CA ASN A 47 22.47 -11.27 -10.00
C ASN A 47 22.18 -10.01 -10.85
N PRO A 48 20.93 -9.53 -10.88
CA PRO A 48 20.58 -8.38 -11.71
C PRO A 48 21.28 -7.12 -11.21
N LEU A 49 21.45 -6.13 -12.10
CA LEU A 49 22.09 -4.86 -11.77
C LEU A 49 21.37 -4.17 -10.60
N PRO A 50 22.09 -3.68 -9.56
CA PRO A 50 21.46 -2.99 -8.42
C PRO A 50 20.58 -1.81 -8.83
N GLU A 51 20.98 -1.09 -9.88
CA GLU A 51 20.23 0.03 -10.45
C GLU A 51 18.90 -0.41 -11.06
N SER A 52 18.87 -1.57 -11.75
CA SER A 52 17.65 -2.16 -12.29
C SER A 52 16.70 -2.57 -11.16
N VAL A 53 17.21 -3.22 -10.11
CA VAL A 53 16.40 -3.61 -8.95
C VAL A 53 15.81 -2.37 -8.26
N ALA A 54 16.61 -1.32 -8.09
CA ALA A 54 16.16 -0.06 -7.49
C ALA A 54 15.09 0.64 -8.33
N LEU A 55 15.23 0.63 -9.66
CA LEU A 55 14.22 1.17 -10.56
C LEU A 55 12.92 0.38 -10.51
N VAL A 56 13.00 -0.96 -10.54
CA VAL A 56 11.82 -1.83 -10.42
C VAL A 56 11.14 -1.61 -9.06
N GLU A 57 11.89 -1.41 -7.97
CA GLU A 57 11.33 -1.04 -6.67
C GLU A 57 10.53 0.26 -6.73
N ASP A 58 11.08 1.32 -7.34
CA ASP A 58 10.37 2.59 -7.49
C ASP A 58 9.08 2.42 -8.34
N ILE A 59 9.13 1.64 -9.44
CA ILE A 59 7.95 1.34 -10.29
C ILE A 59 6.88 0.55 -9.52
N VAL A 60 7.28 -0.46 -8.74
CA VAL A 60 6.36 -1.30 -7.96
C VAL A 60 5.66 -0.47 -6.89
N VAL A 61 6.40 0.39 -6.18
CA VAL A 61 5.83 1.27 -5.15
C VAL A 61 4.82 2.25 -5.75
N GLU A 62 5.13 2.84 -6.91
CA GLU A 62 4.21 3.71 -7.64
C GLU A 62 2.95 2.94 -8.05
N TYR A 63 3.11 1.78 -8.70
CA TYR A 63 1.98 0.95 -9.14
C TYR A 63 1.06 0.55 -7.99
N VAL A 64 1.61 0.09 -6.87
CA VAL A 64 0.81 -0.34 -5.70
C VAL A 64 0.07 0.86 -5.10
N THR A 65 0.74 2.01 -5.00
CA THR A 65 0.12 3.25 -4.50
C THR A 65 -1.08 3.65 -5.36
N ASP A 66 -0.92 3.66 -6.67
CA ASP A 66 -1.98 3.99 -7.62
C ASP A 66 -3.13 2.98 -7.60
N LEU A 67 -2.81 1.69 -7.49
CA LEU A 67 -3.81 0.63 -7.41
C LEU A 67 -4.67 0.78 -6.15
N VAL A 68 -4.05 1.06 -4.99
CA VAL A 68 -4.74 1.25 -3.72
C VAL A 68 -5.62 2.49 -3.77
N ASN A 69 -5.15 3.60 -4.35
CA ASN A 69 -5.96 4.81 -4.52
C ASN A 69 -7.22 4.54 -5.35
N LYS A 70 -7.07 3.85 -6.49
CA LYS A 70 -8.22 3.45 -7.33
C LYS A 70 -9.17 2.51 -6.59
N ALA A 71 -8.65 1.62 -5.74
CA ALA A 71 -9.47 0.69 -4.98
C ALA A 71 -10.25 1.43 -3.88
N GLN A 72 -9.62 2.44 -3.26
CA GLN A 72 -10.24 3.32 -2.29
C GLN A 72 -11.39 4.15 -2.90
N ASP A 73 -11.24 4.59 -4.15
CA ASP A 73 -12.32 5.29 -4.87
C ASP A 73 -13.54 4.38 -5.08
N VAL A 74 -13.31 3.11 -5.40
CA VAL A 74 -14.37 2.09 -5.50
C VAL A 74 -15.03 1.85 -4.14
N ALA A 75 -14.22 1.77 -3.08
CA ALA A 75 -14.67 1.53 -1.71
C ALA A 75 -15.36 2.74 -1.06
N SER A 76 -15.24 3.95 -1.63
CA SER A 76 -15.67 5.22 -1.04
C SER A 76 -17.12 5.19 -0.51
N LYS A 77 -18.04 4.61 -1.28
CA LYS A 77 -19.46 4.49 -0.91
C LYS A 77 -19.69 3.60 0.31
N ARG A 78 -18.85 2.59 0.49
CA ARG A 78 -18.91 1.65 1.63
C ARG A 78 -18.12 2.18 2.84
N GLY A 79 -17.18 3.09 2.64
CA GLY A 79 -16.31 3.63 3.69
C GLY A 79 -15.25 2.66 4.21
N LYS A 80 -15.12 1.48 3.60
CA LYS A 80 -14.13 0.46 3.98
C LYS A 80 -13.58 -0.25 2.75
N LEU A 81 -12.26 -0.23 2.60
CA LEU A 81 -11.51 -0.97 1.59
C LEU A 81 -11.54 -2.47 1.89
N LEU A 82 -11.93 -3.27 0.90
CA LEU A 82 -11.99 -4.73 0.95
C LEU A 82 -11.27 -5.35 -0.25
N THR A 83 -11.04 -6.66 -0.20
CA THR A 83 -10.39 -7.42 -1.27
C THR A 83 -11.15 -7.33 -2.59
N GLU A 84 -12.48 -7.27 -2.55
CA GLU A 84 -13.35 -7.21 -3.72
C GLU A 84 -13.14 -5.92 -4.54
N ASP A 85 -12.67 -4.84 -3.92
CA ASP A 85 -12.37 -3.60 -4.63
C ASP A 85 -11.19 -3.78 -5.57
N PHE A 86 -10.17 -4.54 -5.13
CA PHE A 86 -9.03 -4.90 -5.98
C PHE A 86 -9.43 -5.85 -7.09
N LEU A 87 -10.25 -6.87 -6.78
CA LEU A 87 -10.80 -7.79 -7.79
C LEU A 87 -11.62 -7.05 -8.85
N PHE A 88 -12.40 -6.05 -8.43
CA PHE A 88 -13.14 -5.20 -9.35
C PHE A 88 -12.20 -4.45 -10.29
N LEU A 89 -11.09 -3.87 -9.82
CA LEU A 89 -10.14 -3.17 -10.69
C LEU A 89 -9.53 -4.07 -11.77
N ILE A 90 -9.21 -5.32 -11.43
CA ILE A 90 -8.59 -6.28 -12.36
C ILE A 90 -9.59 -7.10 -13.17
N ARG A 91 -10.91 -6.87 -13.02
CA ARG A 91 -11.98 -7.72 -13.61
C ARG A 91 -11.91 -7.95 -15.12
N LYS A 92 -11.20 -7.08 -15.86
CA LYS A 92 -11.03 -7.18 -17.32
C LYS A 92 -9.81 -8.02 -17.72
N ASP A 93 -8.93 -8.32 -16.79
CA ASP A 93 -7.75 -9.17 -16.96
C ASP A 93 -8.07 -10.56 -16.39
N LEU A 94 -8.69 -11.41 -17.23
CA LEU A 94 -9.17 -12.73 -16.80
C LEU A 94 -8.06 -13.62 -16.22
N PRO A 95 -6.86 -13.71 -16.82
CA PRO A 95 -5.77 -14.49 -16.22
C PRO A 95 -5.43 -14.01 -14.79
N LYS A 96 -5.29 -12.70 -14.58
CA LYS A 96 -4.99 -12.15 -13.25
C LYS A 96 -6.14 -12.37 -12.27
N LEU A 97 -7.38 -12.15 -12.71
CA LEU A 97 -8.58 -12.35 -11.89
C LEU A 97 -8.71 -13.81 -11.42
N ASN A 98 -8.57 -14.76 -12.33
CA ASN A 98 -8.65 -16.19 -12.03
C ASN A 98 -7.57 -16.57 -11.02
N ARG A 99 -6.33 -16.15 -11.27
CA ARG A 99 -5.22 -16.43 -10.36
C ARG A 99 -5.44 -15.87 -8.97
N CYS A 100 -5.94 -14.63 -8.85
CA CYS A 100 -6.27 -14.04 -7.55
C CYS A 100 -7.39 -14.82 -6.84
N THR A 101 -8.41 -15.26 -7.57
CA THR A 101 -9.54 -16.01 -7.01
C THR A 101 -9.08 -17.36 -6.45
N GLU A 102 -8.26 -18.09 -7.20
CA GLU A 102 -7.64 -19.35 -6.75
C GLU A 102 -6.83 -19.17 -5.46
N LEU A 103 -5.97 -18.15 -5.41
CA LEU A 103 -5.12 -17.88 -4.25
C LEU A 103 -5.95 -17.51 -3.00
N LEU A 104 -7.05 -16.78 -3.17
CA LEU A 104 -7.95 -16.44 -2.08
C LEU A 104 -8.69 -17.67 -1.54
N SER A 105 -9.19 -18.53 -2.44
CA SER A 105 -9.82 -19.82 -2.06
C SER A 105 -8.87 -20.70 -1.27
N MET A 106 -7.65 -20.89 -1.78
CA MET A 106 -6.63 -21.70 -1.11
C MET A 106 -6.25 -21.13 0.26
N ASN A 107 -6.16 -19.80 0.39
CA ASN A 107 -5.87 -19.16 1.67
C ASN A 107 -7.01 -19.39 2.68
N GLU A 108 -8.26 -19.36 2.22
CA GLU A 108 -9.41 -19.68 3.07
C GLU A 108 -9.40 -21.15 3.53
N GLU A 109 -9.11 -22.09 2.63
CA GLU A 109 -8.95 -23.51 2.96
C GLU A 109 -7.85 -23.73 4.00
N LEU A 110 -6.68 -23.09 3.82
CA LEU A 110 -5.57 -23.16 4.78
C LEU A 110 -5.94 -22.58 6.14
N LYS A 111 -6.72 -21.49 6.18
CA LYS A 111 -7.21 -20.91 7.44
C LYS A 111 -8.18 -21.84 8.15
N GLN A 112 -9.08 -22.49 7.41
CA GLN A 112 -10.01 -23.47 7.96
C GLN A 112 -9.27 -24.69 8.52
N ALA A 113 -8.29 -25.21 7.76
CA ALA A 113 -7.46 -26.32 8.20
C ALA A 113 -6.73 -26.00 9.51
N ARG A 114 -6.08 -24.82 9.62
CA ARG A 114 -5.39 -24.40 10.85
C ARG A 114 -6.32 -24.34 12.05
N LYS A 115 -7.52 -23.77 11.90
CA LYS A 115 -8.52 -23.69 12.97
C LYS A 115 -8.97 -25.07 13.46
N ALA A 116 -9.04 -26.06 12.58
CA ALA A 116 -9.43 -27.42 12.97
C ALA A 116 -8.44 -28.06 13.96
N PHE A 117 -7.17 -27.63 13.95
CA PHE A 117 -6.13 -28.13 14.87
C PHE A 117 -5.98 -27.29 16.14
N GLU A 118 -6.42 -26.02 16.14
CA GLU A 118 -6.39 -25.17 17.35
C GLU A 118 -7.44 -25.58 18.41
N VAL A 119 -8.46 -26.35 18.03
CA VAL A 119 -9.57 -26.75 18.92
C VAL A 119 -9.24 -27.91 19.88
N ASP A 120 -8.08 -28.56 19.73
CA ASP A 120 -7.75 -29.77 20.50
C ASP A 120 -6.87 -29.51 21.75
N GLU A 121 -6.17 -28.39 21.85
CA GLU A 121 -5.22 -28.16 22.97
C GLU A 121 -5.94 -27.81 24.29
N GLU A 122 -6.98 -26.97 24.24
CA GLU A 122 -7.78 -26.61 25.42
C GLU A 122 -8.67 -27.75 25.92
N LYS A 123 -9.17 -28.60 25.01
CA LYS A 123 -10.01 -29.76 25.37
C LYS A 123 -9.20 -30.91 25.97
N LEU A 124 -7.96 -31.12 25.53
CA LEU A 124 -7.07 -32.13 26.10
C LEU A 124 -6.55 -31.73 27.49
N ALA A 125 -6.31 -30.44 27.74
CA ALA A 125 -5.86 -29.94 29.05
C ALA A 125 -6.93 -30.03 30.16
N THR A 126 -8.20 -30.27 29.82
CA THR A 126 -9.30 -30.38 30.81
C THR A 126 -9.67 -31.84 31.12
N ILE A 127 -8.92 -32.82 30.59
CA ILE A 127 -9.16 -34.27 30.79
C ILE A 127 -8.24 -34.86 31.89
N GLU A 128 -7.33 -34.06 32.49
CA GLU A 128 -6.54 -34.46 33.67
C GLU A 128 -7.12 -33.97 35.00
#